data_AF-A0A497D607-F1
#
_entry.id   AF-A0A497D607-F1
#
_cell.length_a   1.000
_cell.length_b   1.000
_cell.length_c   1.000
_cell.angle_alpha   90.00
_cell.angle_beta   90.00
_cell.angle_gamma   90.00
#
_symmetry.space_group_name_H-M   'P 1'
#
loop_
_entity.id
_entity.type
_entity.pdbx_description
1 polymer ?
#
loop_
_entity_poly.entity_id
_entity_poly.type
_entity_poly.pdbx_seq_one_letter_code
_entity_poly.pdbx_strand_id
1 'polypeptide(L)'
;MRKLPLFDKLNFIITSDHGMNATSNEKRIFIEQVIDTSQIEYMDGITPNVNIKVKEGMLDEVYADLQAAEHLHAWKHGQLPERLHYGTNIRTQDISLVADPGWTIATTKHPDAEQGAHGYDNDLKDMHAIFYAAGPAFKSDYVHPTFENVNLYILMAHILDLSPASTDGSLSNVEQMLKENQK
;
A
#
# COMPACT_ATOMS: atom_id res chain seq x y z
N MET A 1 22.89 -0.98 21.21
CA MET A 1 21.96 -2.04 21.66
C MET A 1 22.62 -3.13 22.49
N ARG A 2 23.70 -3.79 22.04
CA ARG A 2 24.40 -4.85 22.80
C ARG A 2 24.93 -4.48 24.20
N LYS A 3 24.99 -3.19 24.53
CA LYS A 3 25.40 -2.69 25.85
C LYS A 3 24.23 -2.58 26.85
N LEU A 4 22.99 -2.81 26.41
CA LEU A 4 21.82 -2.77 27.28
C LEU A 4 21.80 -4.02 28.18
N PRO A 5 21.54 -3.89 29.50
CA PRO A 5 21.45 -5.04 30.39
C PRO A 5 20.39 -6.08 29.98
N LEU A 6 19.39 -5.67 29.19
CA LEU A 6 18.30 -6.50 28.73
C LEU A 6 18.49 -7.01 27.30
N PHE A 7 19.65 -6.81 26.66
CA PHE A 7 19.85 -7.13 25.25
C PHE A 7 19.42 -8.56 24.88
N ASP A 8 19.77 -9.56 25.70
CA ASP A 8 19.43 -10.97 25.44
C ASP A 8 17.94 -11.31 25.65
N LYS A 9 17.15 -10.35 26.13
CA LYS A 9 15.71 -10.46 26.33
C LYS A 9 14.90 -9.65 25.30
N LEU A 10 15.56 -8.93 24.40
CA LEU A 10 14.90 -8.08 23.42
C LEU A 10 14.69 -8.81 22.09
N ASN A 11 13.48 -8.72 21.58
CA ASN A 11 13.14 -9.07 20.20
C ASN A 11 13.16 -7.79 19.36
N PHE A 12 13.96 -7.79 18.30
CA PHE A 12 14.06 -6.70 17.33
C PHE A 12 13.30 -7.10 16.07
N ILE A 13 12.48 -6.18 15.58
CA ILE A 13 11.86 -6.24 14.27
C ILE A 13 12.26 -4.94 13.56
N ILE A 14 12.85 -5.07 12.38
CA ILE A 14 13.19 -3.97 11.47
C ILE A 14 12.36 -4.18 10.22
N THR A 15 11.56 -3.19 9.87
CA THR A 15 10.65 -3.28 8.74
C THR A 15 10.41 -1.92 8.10
N SER A 16 9.62 -1.89 7.03
CA SER A 16 9.11 -0.68 6.39
C SER A 16 7.62 -0.84 6.12
N ASP A 17 6.98 0.26 5.76
CA ASP A 17 5.64 0.30 5.19
C ASP A 17 5.59 -0.24 3.75
N HIS A 18 6.51 0.22 2.89
CA HIS A 18 6.58 -0.16 1.48
C HIS A 18 8.00 0.03 0.91
N GLY A 19 8.17 -0.32 -0.37
CA GLY A 19 9.36 -0.01 -1.16
C GLY A 19 9.24 1.30 -1.95
N MET A 20 9.86 1.37 -3.12
CA MET A 20 9.92 2.55 -3.97
C MET A 20 10.07 2.15 -5.44
N ASN A 21 9.35 2.81 -6.35
CA ASN A 21 9.52 2.68 -7.79
C ASN A 21 10.10 3.98 -8.38
N ALA A 22 10.91 3.88 -9.43
CA ALA A 22 11.48 5.05 -10.10
C ALA A 22 10.45 5.71 -11.02
N THR A 23 10.38 7.03 -10.99
CA THR A 23 9.46 7.85 -11.79
C THR A 23 10.22 8.86 -12.64
N SER A 24 9.57 9.38 -13.69
CA SER A 24 10.18 10.39 -14.55
C SER A 24 9.17 11.37 -15.15
N ASN A 25 9.66 12.55 -15.54
CA ASN A 25 8.86 13.55 -16.26
C ASN A 25 8.44 13.12 -17.67
N GLU A 26 8.95 12.00 -18.19
CA GLU A 26 8.54 11.43 -19.48
C GLU A 26 7.26 10.59 -19.34
N LYS A 27 6.94 10.12 -18.13
CA LYS A 27 5.81 9.23 -17.82
C LYS A 27 4.82 9.93 -16.92
N ARG A 28 4.07 10.89 -17.48
CA ARG A 28 3.07 11.67 -16.75
C ARG A 28 1.72 11.63 -17.44
N ILE A 29 0.68 11.51 -16.62
CA ILE A 29 -0.72 11.58 -17.02
C ILE A 29 -1.26 12.87 -16.43
N PHE A 30 -1.46 13.88 -17.26
CA PHE A 30 -2.05 15.14 -16.81
C PHE A 30 -3.55 14.97 -16.70
N ILE A 31 -4.09 14.97 -15.48
CA ILE A 31 -5.51 14.65 -15.25
C ILE A 31 -6.44 15.63 -15.97
N GLU A 32 -6.05 16.90 -16.10
CA GLU A 32 -6.81 17.93 -16.84
C GLU A 32 -6.84 17.70 -18.37
N GLN A 33 -6.02 16.79 -18.90
CA GLN A 33 -6.06 16.37 -20.30
C GLN A 33 -6.89 15.10 -20.50
N VAL A 34 -7.22 14.41 -19.40
CA VAL A 34 -8.03 13.18 -19.42
C VAL A 34 -9.50 13.51 -19.17
N ILE A 35 -9.80 14.39 -18.22
CA ILE A 35 -11.17 14.73 -17.81
C ILE A 35 -11.39 16.23 -17.71
N ASP A 36 -12.65 16.67 -17.85
CA ASP A 36 -13.05 18.02 -17.46
C ASP A 36 -13.08 18.16 -15.93
N THR A 37 -12.01 18.71 -15.35
CA THR A 37 -11.92 18.92 -13.90
C THR A 37 -12.99 19.85 -13.33
N SER A 38 -13.73 20.60 -14.15
CA SER A 38 -14.90 21.36 -13.71
C SER A 38 -16.04 20.46 -13.21
N GLN A 39 -16.06 19.18 -13.59
CA GLN A 39 -17.03 18.18 -13.19
C GLN A 39 -16.69 17.51 -11.84
N ILE A 40 -15.52 17.81 -11.27
CA ILE A 40 -15.03 17.20 -10.04
C ILE A 40 -15.41 18.06 -8.83
N GLU A 41 -15.96 17.43 -7.79
CA GLU A 41 -16.26 18.09 -6.52
C GLU A 41 -15.04 18.07 -5.59
N TYR A 42 -14.35 16.94 -5.53
CA TYR A 42 -13.24 16.73 -4.62
C TYR A 42 -12.27 15.66 -5.16
N MET A 43 -10.97 15.87 -4.93
CA MET A 43 -9.92 14.89 -5.20
C MET A 43 -9.13 14.69 -3.91
N ASP A 44 -8.89 13.44 -3.55
CA ASP A 44 -8.08 13.03 -2.40
C ASP A 44 -6.93 12.14 -2.85
N GLY A 45 -5.76 12.37 -2.28
CA GLY A 45 -4.52 11.71 -2.70
C GLY A 45 -3.72 12.46 -3.75
N ILE A 46 -2.55 11.91 -4.04
CA ILE A 46 -1.58 12.38 -5.04
C ILE A 46 -1.05 11.14 -5.78
N THR A 47 -0.22 11.34 -6.79
CA THR A 47 0.40 10.22 -7.50
C THR A 47 0.96 9.14 -6.55
N PRO A 48 0.79 7.85 -6.87
CA PRO A 48 0.15 7.30 -8.08
C PRO A 48 -1.34 6.99 -7.89
N ASN A 49 -1.93 7.24 -6.72
CA ASN A 49 -3.31 6.87 -6.40
C ASN A 49 -4.18 8.07 -5.98
N VAL A 50 -5.32 8.24 -6.65
CA VAL A 50 -6.21 9.38 -6.41
C VAL A 50 -7.65 8.89 -6.31
N ASN A 51 -8.37 9.31 -5.28
CA ASN A 51 -9.81 9.13 -5.17
C ASN A 51 -10.52 10.40 -5.63
N ILE A 52 -11.56 10.24 -6.43
CA ILE A 52 -12.30 11.33 -7.06
C ILE A 52 -13.77 11.24 -6.63
N LYS A 53 -14.28 12.37 -6.15
CA LYS A 53 -15.70 12.63 -6.00
C LYS A 53 -16.17 13.51 -7.14
N VAL A 54 -17.17 13.06 -7.88
CA VAL A 54 -17.73 13.78 -9.03
C VAL A 54 -18.96 14.58 -8.63
N LYS A 55 -19.30 15.62 -9.40
CA LYS A 55 -20.59 16.30 -9.27
C LYS A 55 -21.74 15.38 -9.66
N GLU A 56 -22.92 15.67 -9.13
CA GLU A 56 -24.14 14.91 -9.42
C GLU A 56 -24.38 14.79 -10.93
N GLY A 57 -24.64 13.56 -11.39
CA GLY A 57 -24.90 13.24 -12.79
C GLY A 57 -23.67 13.05 -13.68
N MET A 58 -22.44 13.30 -13.18
CA MET A 58 -21.22 13.25 -14.00
C MET A 58 -20.47 11.91 -13.96
N LEU A 59 -20.87 10.97 -13.09
CA LEU A 59 -20.11 9.74 -12.81
C LEU A 59 -19.78 8.92 -14.05
N ASP A 60 -20.77 8.63 -14.90
CA ASP A 60 -20.57 7.74 -16.04
C ASP A 60 -19.70 8.38 -17.13
N GLU A 61 -19.83 9.69 -17.33
CA GLU A 61 -19.00 10.47 -18.28
C GLU A 61 -17.54 10.50 -17.82
N VAL A 62 -17.29 10.99 -16.60
CA VAL A 62 -15.95 11.07 -16.02
C VAL A 62 -15.28 9.68 -15.96
N TYR A 63 -16.03 8.65 -15.56
CA TYR A 63 -15.49 7.29 -15.51
C TYR A 63 -15.12 6.75 -16.89
N ALA A 64 -15.92 7.02 -17.93
CA ALA A 64 -15.62 6.57 -19.28
C ALA A 64 -14.34 7.20 -19.83
N ASP A 65 -14.15 8.50 -19.60
CA ASP A 65 -12.93 9.22 -20.00
C ASP A 65 -11.69 8.68 -19.27
N LEU A 66 -11.79 8.45 -17.95
CA LEU A 66 -10.71 7.87 -17.15
C LEU A 66 -10.36 6.44 -17.59
N GLN A 67 -11.34 5.63 -17.98
CA GLN A 67 -11.12 4.27 -18.50
C GLN A 67 -10.43 4.26 -19.86
N ALA A 68 -10.62 5.31 -20.67
CA ALA A 68 -10.00 5.43 -21.98
C ALA A 68 -8.54 5.91 -21.92
N ALA A 69 -8.08 6.41 -20.78
CA ALA A 69 -6.71 6.88 -20.60
C ALA A 69 -5.71 5.72 -20.58
N GLU A 70 -4.63 5.85 -21.36
CA GLU A 70 -3.50 4.93 -21.29
C GLU A 70 -2.73 5.12 -19.97
N HIS A 71 -2.21 4.01 -19.44
CA HIS A 71 -1.39 3.98 -18.22
C HIS A 71 -2.10 4.41 -16.93
N LEU A 72 -3.43 4.50 -16.97
CA LEU A 72 -4.28 4.80 -15.83
C LEU A 72 -5.31 3.69 -15.67
N HIS A 73 -5.50 3.22 -14.45
CA HIS A 73 -6.60 2.35 -14.11
C HIS A 73 -7.59 3.11 -13.23
N ALA A 74 -8.87 2.98 -13.55
CA ALA A 74 -9.95 3.54 -12.76
C ALA A 74 -10.94 2.45 -12.34
N TRP A 75 -11.53 2.58 -11.16
CA TRP A 75 -12.63 1.73 -10.72
C TRP A 75 -13.67 2.59 -10.02
N LYS A 76 -14.95 2.35 -10.29
CA LYS A 76 -16.02 2.92 -9.48
C LYS A 76 -15.94 2.36 -8.06
N HIS A 77 -16.54 3.09 -7.12
CA HIS A 77 -16.72 2.65 -5.75
C HIS A 77 -17.24 1.20 -5.68
N GLY A 78 -16.59 0.37 -4.87
CA GLY A 78 -16.92 -1.05 -4.70
C GLY A 78 -16.54 -1.97 -5.87
N GLN A 79 -15.89 -1.46 -6.93
CA GLN A 79 -15.48 -2.25 -8.10
C GLN A 79 -13.98 -2.53 -8.19
N LEU A 80 -13.21 -2.11 -7.19
CA LEU A 80 -11.79 -2.38 -7.12
C LEU A 80 -11.53 -3.88 -6.95
N PRO A 81 -10.38 -4.40 -7.42
CA PRO A 81 -10.02 -5.80 -7.24
C PRO A 81 -10.07 -6.22 -5.77
N GLU A 82 -10.79 -7.30 -5.47
CA GLU A 82 -11.02 -7.77 -4.08
C GLU A 82 -9.71 -7.99 -3.31
N ARG A 83 -8.65 -8.46 -3.99
CA ARG A 83 -7.31 -8.68 -3.40
C ARG A 83 -6.68 -7.43 -2.77
N LEU A 84 -7.10 -6.23 -3.18
CA LEU A 84 -6.59 -4.99 -2.61
C LEU A 84 -7.18 -4.70 -1.23
N HIS A 85 -8.27 -5.38 -0.87
CA HIS A 85 -9.04 -5.10 0.35
C HIS A 85 -9.34 -3.59 0.52
N TYR A 86 -9.57 -2.90 -0.61
CA TYR A 86 -9.78 -1.46 -0.72
C TYR A 86 -10.97 -1.18 -1.63
N GLY A 87 -11.57 0.01 -1.52
CA GLY A 87 -12.63 0.45 -2.45
C GLY A 87 -14.07 0.38 -1.94
N THR A 88 -14.33 -0.21 -0.78
CA THR A 88 -15.68 -0.31 -0.19
C THR A 88 -15.94 0.69 0.94
N ASN A 89 -14.89 1.37 1.41
CA ASN A 89 -15.03 2.41 2.43
C ASN A 89 -15.47 3.73 1.79
N ILE A 90 -16.40 4.46 2.43
CA ILE A 90 -16.91 5.75 1.94
C ILE A 90 -15.81 6.78 1.59
N ARG A 91 -14.63 6.68 2.22
CA ARG A 91 -13.49 7.57 1.92
C ARG A 91 -12.86 7.36 0.55
N THR A 92 -13.16 6.26 -0.13
CA THR A 92 -12.69 5.99 -1.50
C THR A 92 -13.46 6.78 -2.56
N GLN A 93 -14.44 7.58 -2.16
CA GLN A 93 -15.24 8.44 -3.04
C GLN A 93 -15.93 7.62 -4.16
N ASP A 94 -16.19 8.25 -5.30
CA ASP A 94 -16.96 7.64 -6.41
C ASP A 94 -16.07 6.83 -7.35
N ILE A 95 -14.83 7.26 -7.56
CA ILE A 95 -13.86 6.63 -8.45
C ILE A 95 -12.48 6.61 -7.79
N SER A 96 -11.82 5.45 -7.77
CA SER A 96 -10.41 5.33 -7.39
C SER A 96 -9.54 5.13 -8.62
N LEU A 97 -8.40 5.82 -8.64
CA LEU A 97 -7.40 5.76 -9.69
C LEU A 97 -6.10 5.15 -9.19
N VAL A 98 -5.41 4.42 -10.05
CA VAL A 98 -3.98 4.13 -9.88
C VAL A 98 -3.29 4.20 -11.24
N ALA A 99 -2.13 4.85 -11.29
CA ALA A 99 -1.28 4.85 -12.47
C ALA A 99 -0.48 3.54 -12.59
N ASP A 100 -0.07 3.20 -13.81
CA ASP A 100 0.90 2.14 -14.07
C ASP A 100 2.23 2.39 -13.32
N PRO A 101 3.03 1.34 -13.03
CA PRO A 101 4.32 1.51 -12.35
C PRO A 101 5.26 2.47 -13.08
N GLY A 102 5.77 3.46 -12.33
CA GLY A 102 6.66 4.50 -12.83
C GLY A 102 5.95 5.64 -13.57
N TRP A 103 4.63 5.60 -13.70
CA TRP A 103 3.82 6.72 -14.19
C TRP A 103 3.30 7.59 -13.06
N THR A 104 3.24 8.89 -13.34
CA THR A 104 2.79 9.90 -12.38
C THR A 104 1.45 10.50 -12.80
N ILE A 105 0.47 10.50 -11.89
CA ILE A 105 -0.73 11.32 -12.04
C ILE A 105 -0.35 12.77 -11.71
N ALA A 106 -0.20 13.58 -12.75
CA ALA A 106 0.21 14.97 -12.66
C ALA A 106 -0.98 15.93 -12.77
N THR A 107 -0.81 17.13 -12.23
CA THR A 107 -1.75 18.24 -12.43
C THR A 107 -1.02 19.46 -12.94
N THR A 108 -1.72 20.43 -13.50
CA THR A 108 -1.14 21.72 -13.87
C THR A 108 -0.49 22.47 -12.69
N LYS A 109 -0.96 22.23 -11.46
CA LYS A 109 -0.39 22.80 -10.22
C LYS A 109 0.82 22.03 -9.72
N HIS A 110 0.88 20.73 -10.00
CA HIS A 110 1.97 19.82 -9.63
C HIS A 110 2.41 19.04 -10.87
N PRO A 111 3.09 19.71 -11.82
CA PRO A 111 3.36 19.14 -13.13
C PRO A 111 4.54 18.18 -13.13
N ASP A 112 5.48 18.33 -12.20
CA ASP A 112 6.71 17.55 -12.18
C ASP A 112 6.53 16.26 -11.37
N ALA A 113 7.07 15.17 -11.92
CA ALA A 113 7.24 13.92 -11.21
C ALA A 113 8.47 14.01 -10.31
N GLU A 114 8.36 13.48 -9.10
CA GLU A 114 9.52 13.14 -8.28
C GLU A 114 10.36 12.06 -8.97
N GLN A 115 11.57 11.80 -8.48
CA GLN A 115 12.43 10.73 -9.03
C GLN A 115 12.04 9.33 -8.55
N GLY A 116 11.21 9.25 -7.51
CA GLY A 116 10.61 7.99 -7.07
C GLY A 116 9.26 8.23 -6.41
N ALA A 117 8.39 7.23 -6.51
CA ALA A 117 7.09 7.21 -5.86
C ALA A 117 6.72 5.78 -5.41
N HIS A 118 5.69 5.69 -4.59
CA HIS A 118 5.13 4.45 -4.05
C HIS A 118 3.62 4.60 -3.89
N GLY A 119 2.91 3.50 -3.64
CA GLY A 119 1.44 3.48 -3.61
C GLY A 119 0.80 2.90 -4.88
N TYR A 120 1.62 2.33 -5.76
CA TYR A 120 1.17 1.48 -6.87
C TYR A 120 0.58 0.16 -6.33
N ASP A 121 0.21 -0.73 -7.24
CA ASP A 121 -0.22 -2.08 -6.93
C ASP A 121 0.72 -2.79 -5.94
N ASN A 122 0.16 -3.28 -4.83
CA ASN A 122 0.91 -3.88 -3.73
C ASN A 122 1.55 -5.22 -4.07
N ASP A 123 1.13 -5.88 -5.16
CA ASP A 123 1.76 -7.12 -5.65
C ASP A 123 3.06 -6.87 -6.43
N LEU A 124 3.39 -5.60 -6.70
CA LEU A 124 4.65 -5.23 -7.34
C LEU A 124 5.80 -5.38 -6.35
N LYS A 125 6.84 -6.09 -6.77
CA LYS A 125 8.02 -6.32 -5.94
C LYS A 125 8.71 -5.03 -5.46
N ASP A 126 8.67 -3.97 -6.26
CA ASP A 126 9.23 -2.67 -5.88
C ASP A 126 8.42 -1.99 -4.76
N MET A 127 7.18 -2.39 -4.51
CA MET A 127 6.35 -1.91 -3.39
C MET A 127 6.55 -2.72 -2.12
N HIS A 128 7.23 -3.86 -2.18
CA HIS A 128 7.43 -4.70 -1.01
C HIS A 128 8.40 -4.05 -0.02
N ALA A 129 8.00 -4.05 1.25
CA ALA A 129 8.85 -3.64 2.35
C ALA A 129 9.92 -4.69 2.69
N ILE A 130 10.93 -4.27 3.45
CA ILE A 130 11.86 -5.19 4.11
C ILE A 130 11.26 -5.75 5.41
N PHE A 131 11.73 -6.93 5.82
CA PHE A 131 11.53 -7.45 7.16
C PHE A 131 12.77 -8.21 7.63
N TYR A 132 13.32 -7.79 8.76
CA TYR A 132 14.39 -8.48 9.46
C TYR A 132 14.02 -8.58 10.93
N ALA A 133 14.28 -9.74 11.53
CA ALA A 133 14.03 -9.93 12.94
C ALA A 133 15.16 -10.69 13.61
N ALA A 134 15.43 -10.34 14.87
CA ALA A 134 16.46 -10.99 15.68
C ALA A 134 16.10 -10.91 17.16
N GLY A 135 16.32 -11.98 17.91
CA GLY A 135 16.02 -12.01 19.34
C GLY A 135 15.78 -13.42 19.86
N PRO A 136 15.45 -13.56 21.15
CA PRO A 136 15.17 -14.85 21.76
C PRO A 136 14.00 -15.59 21.10
N ALA A 137 12.96 -14.89 20.60
CA ALA A 137 11.80 -15.52 19.98
C ALA A 137 12.07 -16.05 18.56
N PHE A 138 12.96 -15.42 17.81
CA PHE A 138 13.21 -15.72 16.40
C PHE A 138 14.26 -16.82 16.19
N LYS A 139 14.08 -17.64 15.17
CA LYS A 139 15.12 -18.56 14.67
C LYS A 139 16.33 -17.77 14.15
N SER A 140 17.51 -18.35 14.26
CA SER A 140 18.74 -17.81 13.67
C SER A 140 18.98 -18.42 12.28
N ASP A 141 19.61 -17.66 11.38
CA ASP A 141 19.95 -18.09 10.02
C ASP A 141 18.76 -18.66 9.22
N TYR A 142 17.58 -18.12 9.47
CA TYR A 142 16.33 -18.52 8.83
C TYR A 142 15.84 -17.44 7.86
N VAL A 143 15.48 -17.84 6.65
CA VAL A 143 14.87 -16.98 5.63
C VAL A 143 13.43 -17.40 5.47
N HIS A 144 12.51 -16.52 5.84
CA HIS A 144 11.09 -16.72 5.63
C HIS A 144 10.72 -16.37 4.16
N PRO A 145 9.79 -17.09 3.52
CA PRO A 145 9.16 -16.61 2.29
C PRO A 145 8.51 -15.23 2.46
N THR A 146 8.21 -14.53 1.36
CA THR A 146 7.43 -13.27 1.43
C THR A 146 6.11 -13.50 2.15
N PHE A 147 5.68 -12.52 2.94
CA PHE A 147 4.41 -12.53 3.65
C PHE A 147 3.85 -11.09 3.73
N GLU A 148 2.57 -10.93 4.01
CA GLU A 148 1.89 -9.64 4.04
C GLU A 148 2.09 -8.91 5.38
N ASN A 149 2.20 -7.57 5.33
CA ASN A 149 2.39 -6.72 6.51
C ASN A 149 1.27 -6.84 7.56
N VAL A 150 0.06 -7.25 7.16
CA VAL A 150 -1.07 -7.48 8.10
C VAL A 150 -0.73 -8.54 9.15
N ASN A 151 0.19 -9.46 8.86
CA ASN A 151 0.62 -10.51 9.78
C ASN A 151 1.58 -9.99 10.89
N LEU A 152 2.08 -8.75 10.82
CA LEU A 152 2.98 -8.20 11.82
C LEU A 152 2.29 -8.01 13.18
N TYR A 153 1.03 -7.60 13.19
CA TYR A 153 0.26 -7.39 14.42
C TYR A 153 0.11 -8.70 15.21
N ILE A 154 -0.33 -9.77 14.54
CA ILE A 154 -0.55 -11.07 15.18
C ILE A 154 0.78 -11.69 15.65
N LEU A 155 1.87 -11.49 14.90
CA LEU A 155 3.22 -11.89 15.29
C LEU A 155 3.67 -11.19 16.58
N MET A 156 3.52 -9.87 16.64
CA MET A 156 3.90 -9.08 17.82
C MET A 156 3.06 -9.45 19.04
N ALA A 157 1.74 -9.62 18.87
CA ALA A 157 0.86 -10.04 19.95
C ALA A 157 1.27 -11.41 20.50
N HIS A 158 1.61 -12.36 19.63
CA HIS A 158 2.07 -13.68 20.03
C HIS A 158 3.39 -13.63 20.82
N ILE A 159 4.39 -12.88 20.36
CA ILE A 159 5.70 -12.73 21.04
C ILE A 159 5.54 -12.08 22.43
N LEU A 160 4.55 -11.19 22.59
CA LEU A 160 4.27 -10.48 23.83
C LEU A 160 3.29 -11.21 24.76
N ASP A 161 2.84 -12.41 24.39
CA ASP A 161 1.81 -13.18 25.11
C ASP A 161 0.52 -12.37 25.36
N LEU A 162 0.07 -11.65 24.32
CA LEU A 162 -1.14 -10.84 24.34
C LEU A 162 -2.28 -11.54 23.63
N SER A 163 -3.50 -11.33 24.12
CA SER A 163 -4.71 -11.65 23.36
C SER A 163 -4.92 -10.60 22.26
N PRO A 164 -4.80 -10.97 20.96
CA PRO A 164 -4.97 -10.02 19.88
C PRO A 164 -6.45 -9.63 19.70
N ALA A 165 -6.71 -8.42 19.23
CA ALA A 165 -7.99 -8.04 18.67
C ALA A 165 -8.23 -8.75 17.33
N SER A 166 -9.47 -8.73 16.83
CA SER A 166 -9.80 -9.25 15.51
C SER A 166 -8.97 -8.53 14.43
N THR A 167 -8.38 -9.30 13.53
CA THR A 167 -7.48 -8.83 12.47
C THR A 167 -7.54 -9.78 11.27
N ASP A 168 -7.13 -9.31 10.10
CA ASP A 168 -6.99 -10.12 8.89
C ASP A 168 -5.66 -10.90 8.84
N GLY A 169 -4.72 -10.59 9.73
CA GLY A 169 -3.44 -11.30 9.83
C GLY A 169 -3.60 -12.72 10.40
N SER A 170 -2.79 -13.66 9.89
CA SER A 170 -2.75 -15.04 10.36
C SER A 170 -1.38 -15.42 10.91
N LEU A 171 -1.35 -15.97 12.13
CA LEU A 171 -0.11 -16.44 12.75
C LEU A 171 0.54 -17.56 11.94
N SER A 172 -0.24 -18.43 11.29
CA SER A 172 0.28 -19.52 10.45
C SER A 172 1.18 -19.05 9.31
N ASN A 173 0.99 -17.81 8.85
CA ASN A 173 1.77 -17.22 7.75
C ASN A 173 3.16 -16.79 8.20
N VAL A 174 3.42 -16.71 9.50
CA VAL A 174 4.66 -16.15 10.06
C VAL A 174 5.26 -17.00 11.18
N GLU A 175 4.53 -17.94 11.79
CA GLU A 175 5.00 -18.72 12.93
C GLU A 175 6.28 -19.52 12.67
N GLN A 176 6.55 -19.87 11.41
CA GLN A 176 7.74 -20.63 11.05
C GLN A 176 9.05 -19.87 11.31
N MET A 177 9.02 -18.54 11.45
CA MET A 177 10.21 -17.74 11.84
C MET A 177 10.52 -17.80 13.34
N LEU A 178 9.59 -18.30 14.16
CA LEU A 178 9.72 -18.39 15.61
C LEU A 178 10.35 -19.72 16.03
N LYS A 179 11.03 -19.73 17.19
CA LYS A 179 11.52 -20.96 17.82
C LYS A 179 10.36 -21.75 18.42
N GLU A 180 10.44 -23.08 18.40
CA GLU A 180 9.37 -24.01 18.79
C GLU A 180 8.91 -23.95 20.27
N ASN A 181 9.51 -23.09 21.11
CA ASN A 181 9.31 -23.08 22.57
C ASN A 181 8.96 -21.70 23.15
N GLN A 182 7.97 -21.00 22.58
CA GLN A 182 7.34 -19.87 23.27
C GLN A 182 5.90 -20.26 23.66
N LYS A 183 5.80 -20.98 24.78
CA LYS A 183 4.60 -21.08 25.62
C LYS A 183 4.97 -20.59 27.01
#